data_AF-A0A9E3YWV6-F1
#
_entry.id   AF-A0A9E3YWV6-F1
#
_cell.length_a   1.000
_cell.length_b   1.000
_cell.length_c   1.000
_cell.angle_alpha   90.00
_cell.angle_beta   90.00
_cell.angle_gamma   90.00
#
_symmetry.space_group_name_H-M   'P 1'
#
loop_
_entity.id
_entity.type
_entity.pdbx_description
1 polymer ?
#
loop_
_entity_poly.entity_id
_entity_poly.type
_entity_poly.pdbx_seq_one_letter_code
_entity_poly.pdbx_strand_id
1 'polypeptide(L)'
;MIKLSKLLTVLFSLSMASLAQAAQDEVPSLPSWQVLDYEQKAFWATARSRLEVLPAPGKPNVWVLDVLSSVVDNSEKLQVYFDAATGRVLSRSRISSGKEQRMKSYQYEADRILRERRNAPVDSKTPADQWPVTSTRYLEYPATIGKTVVTSPYMLVLLAARLAAQGPDRSMEVIVNTDLNFYRVKLTSGSGGAVKADYKVTGQEAVSGKVETIAVAIHASPEGALADDDDFSVLGLDGEIILFFDPKSGLPLQIRGDAPRIGNTEIKLKSVTMRAAP
;
A
#
# COMPACT_ATOMS: atom_id res chain seq x y z
N MET A 1 -0.98 -62.33 -46.75
CA MET A 1 -2.26 -61.62 -46.52
C MET A 1 -2.46 -61.60 -45.00
N ILE A 2 -2.53 -60.52 -44.23
CA ILE A 2 -2.81 -59.09 -44.41
C ILE A 2 -2.04 -58.35 -43.28
N LYS A 3 -1.49 -57.17 -43.58
CA LYS A 3 -0.91 -56.23 -42.60
C LYS A 3 -2.00 -55.72 -41.65
N LEU A 4 -1.69 -55.52 -40.37
CA LEU A 4 -2.43 -54.54 -39.56
C LEU A 4 -1.47 -53.84 -38.58
N SER A 5 -1.14 -52.60 -38.92
CA SER A 5 -0.54 -51.63 -38.00
C SER A 5 -1.59 -51.20 -36.99
N LYS A 6 -1.22 -51.10 -35.70
CA LYS A 6 -1.96 -50.27 -34.76
C LYS A 6 -1.02 -49.35 -34.00
N LEU A 7 -1.29 -48.07 -34.21
CA LEU A 7 -0.72 -46.87 -33.63
C LEU A 7 -0.50 -46.99 -32.13
N LEU A 8 0.69 -46.57 -31.70
CA LEU A 8 0.99 -46.20 -30.32
C LEU A 8 0.54 -44.74 -30.12
N THR A 9 -0.62 -44.54 -29.49
CA THR A 9 -1.07 -43.20 -29.08
C THR A 9 -0.49 -42.92 -27.70
N VAL A 10 0.61 -42.15 -27.66
CA VAL A 10 1.14 -41.58 -26.41
C VAL A 10 0.29 -40.35 -26.08
N LEU A 11 -0.64 -40.47 -25.14
CA LEU A 11 -1.31 -39.31 -24.54
C LEU A 11 -0.33 -38.63 -23.57
N PHE A 12 0.26 -37.52 -24.00
CA PHE A 12 0.86 -36.53 -23.11
C PHE A 12 -0.27 -35.87 -22.30
N SER A 13 -0.44 -36.33 -21.07
CA SER A 13 -1.28 -35.63 -20.10
C SER A 13 -0.48 -34.45 -19.57
N LEU A 14 -0.58 -33.28 -20.24
CA LEU A 14 -0.21 -32.02 -19.62
C LEU A 14 -1.20 -31.78 -18.47
N SER A 15 -0.84 -32.23 -17.27
CA SER A 15 -1.47 -31.73 -16.05
C SER A 15 -1.11 -30.25 -15.95
N MET A 16 -2.04 -29.38 -16.37
CA MET A 16 -2.06 -28.00 -15.88
C MET A 16 -2.12 -28.08 -14.36
N ALA A 17 -0.99 -27.84 -13.70
CA ALA A 17 -0.99 -27.52 -12.30
C ALA A 17 -1.74 -26.20 -12.17
N SER A 18 -3.04 -26.30 -11.83
CA SER A 18 -3.83 -25.16 -11.41
C SER A 18 -3.06 -24.46 -10.28
N LEU A 19 -2.81 -23.16 -10.43
CA LEU A 19 -2.28 -22.25 -9.41
C LEU A 19 -3.20 -22.08 -8.19
N ALA A 20 -4.07 -23.05 -7.93
CA ALA A 20 -4.87 -23.19 -6.74
C ALA A 20 -4.30 -24.32 -5.86
N GLN A 21 -2.98 -24.38 -5.70
CA GLN A 21 -2.41 -25.09 -4.56
C GLN A 21 -2.60 -24.15 -3.37
N ALA A 22 -3.55 -24.51 -2.52
CA ALA A 22 -3.86 -23.87 -1.27
C ALA A 22 -2.59 -23.38 -0.55
N ALA A 23 -2.39 -22.06 -0.54
CA ALA A 23 -1.78 -21.43 0.61
C ALA A 23 -2.74 -21.75 1.76
N GLN A 24 -2.29 -22.55 2.72
CA GLN A 24 -2.98 -22.63 4.00
C GLN A 24 -3.20 -21.18 4.47
N ASP A 25 -4.42 -20.89 4.95
CA ASP A 25 -4.87 -19.61 5.51
C ASP A 25 -4.09 -19.25 6.80
N GLU A 26 -2.76 -19.31 6.77
CA GLU A 26 -1.94 -18.74 7.80
C GLU A 26 -1.97 -17.23 7.64
N VAL A 27 -2.51 -16.58 8.66
CA VAL A 27 -2.40 -15.14 8.84
C VAL A 27 -0.93 -14.81 8.73
N PRO A 28 -0.52 -13.95 7.77
CA PRO A 28 0.89 -13.62 7.61
C PRO A 28 1.40 -13.02 8.92
N SER A 29 2.66 -13.26 9.23
CA SER A 29 3.29 -12.58 10.36
C SER A 29 3.34 -11.07 10.10
N LEU A 30 3.20 -10.29 11.17
CA LEU A 30 3.44 -8.85 11.11
C LEU A 30 4.83 -8.59 10.53
N PRO A 31 5.04 -7.46 9.81
CA PRO A 31 6.38 -7.10 9.38
C PRO A 31 7.32 -6.99 10.59
N SER A 32 8.60 -7.27 10.36
CA SER A 32 9.66 -7.19 11.37
C SER A 32 9.74 -5.81 12.05
N TRP A 33 9.25 -4.78 11.38
CA TRP A 33 9.14 -3.41 11.89
C TRP A 33 7.72 -3.10 12.38
N GLN A 34 7.64 -2.20 13.37
CA GLN A 34 6.40 -1.62 13.86
C GLN A 34 6.15 -0.23 13.28
N VAL A 35 7.18 0.63 13.30
CA VAL A 35 7.10 2.03 12.86
C VAL A 35 8.18 2.31 11.84
N LEU A 36 7.82 3.05 10.79
CA LEU A 36 8.73 3.60 9.79
C LEU A 36 8.52 5.11 9.72
N ASP A 37 9.59 5.89 9.83
CA ASP A 37 9.57 7.33 9.57
C ASP A 37 10.36 7.65 8.32
N TYR A 38 9.75 8.43 7.45
CA TYR A 38 10.28 8.90 6.19
C TYR A 38 10.44 10.40 6.19
N GLU A 39 11.47 10.89 5.50
CA GLU A 39 11.67 12.30 5.24
C GLU A 39 12.11 12.53 3.80
N GLN A 40 11.56 13.56 3.18
CA GLN A 40 12.01 14.11 1.91
C GLN A 40 12.25 15.61 2.11
N LYS A 41 13.41 16.08 1.68
CA LYS A 41 13.78 17.50 1.70
C LYS A 41 13.88 18.03 0.29
N ALA A 42 13.08 19.04 -0.01
CA ALA A 42 13.23 19.89 -1.18
C ALA A 42 13.68 21.29 -0.74
N PHE A 43 14.11 22.12 -1.69
CA PHE A 43 14.65 23.47 -1.39
C PHE A 43 13.67 24.34 -0.58
N TRP A 44 12.36 24.19 -0.77
CA TRP A 44 11.33 25.01 -0.15
C TRP A 44 10.45 24.28 0.88
N ALA A 45 10.61 22.97 1.07
CA ALA A 45 9.75 22.18 1.97
C ALA A 45 10.42 20.90 2.47
N THR A 46 9.99 20.46 3.66
CA THR A 46 10.24 19.11 4.15
C THR A 46 8.92 18.36 4.25
N ALA A 47 8.83 17.22 3.57
CA ALA A 47 7.74 16.28 3.72
C ALA A 47 8.16 15.16 4.69
N ARG A 48 7.25 14.77 5.58
CA ARG A 48 7.46 13.68 6.53
C ARG A 48 6.28 12.73 6.47
N SER A 49 6.56 11.44 6.63
CA SER A 49 5.52 10.42 6.79
C SER A 49 5.96 9.39 7.81
N ARG A 50 5.09 9.10 8.78
CA ARG A 50 5.25 8.02 9.75
C ARG A 50 4.18 6.98 9.47
N LEU A 51 4.59 5.72 9.27
CA LEU A 51 3.70 4.58 9.09
C LEU A 51 3.86 3.66 10.30
N GLU A 52 2.75 3.24 10.89
CA GLU A 52 2.73 2.29 11.99
C GLU A 52 1.72 1.18 11.72
N VAL A 53 2.13 -0.07 11.90
CA VAL A 53 1.25 -1.23 11.70
C VAL A 53 1.06 -1.96 13.03
N LEU A 54 -0.18 -2.24 13.38
CA LEU A 54 -0.53 -2.91 14.63
C LEU A 54 -1.64 -3.94 14.38
N PRO A 55 -1.71 -5.02 15.18
CA PRO A 55 -2.91 -5.85 15.21
C PRO A 55 -4.10 -5.02 15.71
N ALA A 56 -5.27 -5.22 15.11
CA ALA A 56 -6.48 -4.55 15.56
C ALA A 56 -6.96 -5.18 16.88
N PRO A 57 -7.21 -4.38 17.94
CA PRO A 57 -7.68 -4.90 19.22
C PRO A 57 -8.97 -5.71 19.08
N GLY A 58 -8.99 -6.93 19.61
CA GLY A 58 -10.16 -7.80 19.64
C GLY A 58 -10.62 -8.35 18.27
N LYS A 59 -9.84 -8.17 17.21
CA LYS A 59 -10.18 -8.65 15.85
C LYS A 59 -9.06 -9.54 15.32
N PRO A 60 -9.15 -10.87 15.48
CA PRO A 60 -8.17 -11.77 14.89
C PRO A 60 -8.15 -11.53 13.38
N ASN A 61 -6.95 -11.55 12.78
CA ASN A 61 -6.72 -11.39 11.34
C ASN A 61 -7.00 -9.99 10.78
N VAL A 62 -7.28 -9.00 11.62
CA VAL A 62 -7.40 -7.60 11.20
C VAL A 62 -6.23 -6.83 11.75
N TRP A 63 -5.57 -6.06 10.89
CA TRP A 63 -4.53 -5.12 11.29
C TRP A 63 -4.97 -3.69 10.99
N VAL A 64 -4.27 -2.75 11.61
CA VAL A 64 -4.42 -1.32 11.43
C VAL A 64 -3.12 -0.75 10.89
N LEU A 65 -3.19 0.03 9.82
CA LEU A 65 -2.13 0.90 9.36
C LEU A 65 -2.52 2.34 9.74
N ASP A 66 -1.76 2.92 10.66
CA ASP A 66 -1.83 4.33 11.00
C ASP A 66 -0.76 5.09 10.23
N VAL A 67 -1.13 6.22 9.63
CA VAL A 67 -0.20 7.09 8.91
C VAL A 67 -0.34 8.52 9.40
N LEU A 68 0.80 9.15 9.70
CA LEU A 68 0.89 10.59 9.94
C LEU A 68 1.79 11.18 8.86
N SER A 69 1.26 12.10 8.06
CA SER A 69 2.02 12.78 7.01
C SER A 69 1.93 14.28 7.17
N SER A 70 2.98 15.01 6.78
CA SER A 70 2.97 16.47 6.82
C SER A 70 3.89 17.06 5.75
N VAL A 71 3.49 18.19 5.17
CA VAL A 71 4.29 19.00 4.25
C VAL A 71 3.93 20.47 4.43
N VAL A 72 4.94 21.28 4.75
CA VAL A 72 4.76 22.70 5.13
C VAL A 72 3.71 22.81 6.24
N ASP A 73 2.57 23.47 6.00
CA ASP A 73 1.51 23.71 6.98
C ASP A 73 0.35 22.70 6.88
N ASN A 74 0.46 21.71 5.98
CA ASN A 74 -0.55 20.68 5.81
C ASN A 74 -0.12 19.40 6.52
N SER A 75 -1.07 18.74 7.16
CA SER A 75 -0.89 17.41 7.74
C SER A 75 -2.07 16.50 7.47
N GLU A 76 -1.81 15.21 7.44
CA GLU A 76 -2.82 14.18 7.31
C GLU A 76 -2.62 13.11 8.38
N LYS A 77 -3.72 12.67 9.00
CA LYS A 77 -3.79 11.46 9.80
C LYS A 77 -4.70 10.47 9.09
N LEU A 78 -4.15 9.33 8.70
CA LEU A 78 -4.87 8.23 8.06
C LEU A 78 -4.92 7.05 9.02
N GLN A 79 -6.04 6.34 9.03
CA GLN A 79 -6.16 5.01 9.64
C GLN A 79 -6.82 4.07 8.63
N VAL A 80 -6.24 2.88 8.45
CA VAL A 80 -6.74 1.83 7.55
C VAL A 80 -6.89 0.54 8.33
N TYR A 81 -8.10 0.02 8.46
CA TYR A 81 -8.34 -1.35 8.93
C TYR A 81 -8.38 -2.27 7.73
N PHE A 82 -7.64 -3.38 7.79
CA PHE A 82 -7.54 -4.31 6.67
C PHE A 82 -7.43 -5.76 7.14
N ASP A 83 -7.89 -6.66 6.28
CA ASP A 83 -7.68 -8.10 6.41
C ASP A 83 -6.19 -8.42 6.23
N ALA A 84 -5.59 -9.01 7.27
CA ALA A 84 -4.16 -9.24 7.35
C ALA A 84 -3.68 -10.20 6.26
N ALA A 85 -4.45 -11.23 5.90
CA ALA A 85 -4.05 -12.21 4.88
C ALA A 85 -3.99 -11.59 3.49
N THR A 86 -5.06 -10.88 3.11
CA THR A 86 -5.28 -10.44 1.73
C THR A 86 -4.84 -9.01 1.46
N GLY A 87 -4.74 -8.16 2.50
CA GLY A 87 -4.59 -6.72 2.35
C GLY A 87 -5.86 -6.00 1.89
N ARG A 88 -7.01 -6.67 1.93
CA ARG A 88 -8.33 -6.06 1.65
C ARG A 88 -8.64 -5.02 2.70
N VAL A 89 -8.93 -3.80 2.25
CA VAL A 89 -9.36 -2.73 3.16
C VAL A 89 -10.80 -2.98 3.61
N LEU A 90 -11.02 -2.87 4.92
CA LEU A 90 -12.32 -2.98 5.57
C LEU A 90 -12.90 -1.60 5.88
N SER A 91 -12.04 -0.69 6.34
CA SER A 91 -12.38 0.72 6.50
C SER A 91 -11.15 1.60 6.40
N ARG A 92 -11.38 2.86 6.03
CA ARG A 92 -10.34 3.89 5.97
C ARG A 92 -10.90 5.21 6.47
N SER A 93 -10.13 5.95 7.25
CA SER A 93 -10.45 7.33 7.59
C SER A 93 -9.22 8.21 7.40
N ARG A 94 -9.44 9.44 6.93
CA ARG A 94 -8.40 10.45 6.75
C ARG A 94 -8.87 11.78 7.30
N ILE A 95 -8.08 12.37 8.18
CA ILE A 95 -8.23 13.75 8.63
C ILE A 95 -7.13 14.55 7.96
N SER A 96 -7.49 15.53 7.13
CA SER A 96 -6.54 16.49 6.58
C SER A 96 -6.69 17.81 7.35
N SER A 97 -5.56 18.39 7.74
CA SER A 97 -5.47 19.66 8.46
C SER A 97 -4.54 20.63 7.74
N GLY A 98 -4.89 21.90 7.76
CA GLY A 98 -4.19 23.00 7.11
C GLY A 98 -5.06 24.25 7.20
N LYS A 99 -5.20 24.99 6.09
CA LYS A 99 -6.15 26.12 6.02
C LYS A 99 -7.60 25.69 6.31
N GLU A 100 -7.97 24.50 5.87
CA GLU A 100 -9.26 23.88 6.15
C GLU A 100 -9.03 22.50 6.77
N GLN A 101 -9.95 22.10 7.65
CA GLN A 101 -9.95 20.79 8.27
C GLN A 101 -11.12 19.97 7.77
N ARG A 102 -10.84 18.75 7.33
CA ARG A 102 -11.84 17.83 6.81
C ARG A 102 -11.50 16.40 7.19
N MET A 103 -12.54 15.64 7.47
CA MET A 103 -12.44 14.19 7.63
C MET A 103 -13.17 13.52 6.46
N LYS A 104 -12.57 12.48 5.90
CA LYS A 104 -13.21 11.56 4.97
C LYS A 104 -13.14 10.16 5.54
N SER A 105 -14.26 9.45 5.61
CA SER A 105 -14.33 8.04 6.00
C SER A 105 -14.89 7.19 4.86
N TYR A 106 -14.45 5.94 4.83
CA TYR A 106 -14.80 4.94 3.83
C TYR A 106 -15.07 3.63 4.56
N GLN A 107 -16.26 3.08 4.40
CA GLN A 107 -16.62 1.75 4.86
C GLN A 107 -16.76 0.85 3.62
N TYR A 108 -15.92 -0.20 3.55
CA TYR A 108 -15.88 -1.11 2.41
C TYR A 108 -16.86 -2.25 2.69
N GLU A 109 -17.99 -2.24 2.00
CA GLU A 109 -19.04 -3.25 2.10
C GLU A 109 -18.75 -4.42 1.13
N ALA A 110 -19.71 -5.32 0.96
CA ALA A 110 -19.55 -6.45 0.06
C ALA A 110 -19.56 -6.03 -1.43
N ASP A 111 -20.38 -5.04 -1.76
CA ASP A 111 -20.71 -4.62 -3.13
C ASP A 111 -20.35 -3.15 -3.44
N ARG A 112 -20.11 -2.32 -2.40
CA ARG A 112 -19.85 -0.89 -2.55
C ARG A 112 -19.03 -0.30 -1.41
N ILE A 113 -18.69 0.98 -1.53
CA ILE A 113 -18.05 1.76 -0.47
C ILE A 113 -18.99 2.88 -0.04
N LEU A 114 -19.33 2.94 1.25
CA LEU A 114 -19.95 4.12 1.85
C LEU A 114 -18.87 5.13 2.20
N ARG A 115 -18.91 6.29 1.54
CA ARG A 115 -18.02 7.42 1.79
C ARG A 115 -18.75 8.56 2.47
N GLU A 116 -18.24 9.01 3.61
CA GLU A 116 -18.69 10.25 4.24
C GLU A 116 -17.59 11.31 4.25
N ARG A 117 -18.01 12.56 4.11
CA ARG A 117 -17.16 13.73 4.34
C ARG A 117 -17.75 14.55 5.48
N ARG A 118 -16.88 14.99 6.38
CA ARG A 118 -17.18 15.91 7.48
C ARG A 118 -16.22 17.09 7.41
N ASN A 119 -16.69 18.28 7.74
CA ASN A 119 -15.84 19.48 7.81
C ASN A 119 -15.85 19.99 9.25
N ALA A 120 -14.71 20.47 9.73
CA ALA A 120 -14.64 21.07 11.04
C ALA A 120 -15.52 22.33 11.08
N PRO A 121 -16.34 22.52 12.13
CA PRO A 121 -16.88 23.84 12.44
C PRO A 121 -15.74 24.83 12.72
N VAL A 122 -16.01 26.12 12.50
CA VAL A 122 -15.05 27.19 12.80
C VAL A 122 -14.62 27.11 14.28
N ASP A 123 -13.30 27.18 14.53
CA ASP A 123 -12.67 27.12 15.86
C ASP A 123 -13.04 25.91 16.73
N SER A 124 -13.48 24.81 16.12
CA SER A 124 -13.89 23.61 16.84
C SER A 124 -12.71 22.81 17.39
N LYS A 125 -12.78 22.47 18.68
CA LYS A 125 -11.93 21.45 19.33
C LYS A 125 -12.60 20.08 19.37
N THR A 126 -13.78 19.95 18.76
CA THR A 126 -14.54 18.70 18.74
C THR A 126 -13.76 17.64 17.95
N PRO A 127 -13.73 16.38 18.42
CA PRO A 127 -13.17 15.27 17.66
C PRO A 127 -13.74 15.16 16.24
N ALA A 128 -12.90 14.77 15.27
CA ALA A 128 -13.25 14.81 13.86
C ALA A 128 -14.41 13.88 13.46
N ASP A 129 -14.58 12.78 14.18
CA ASP A 129 -15.67 11.82 14.03
C ASP A 129 -17.04 12.38 14.47
N GLN A 130 -17.04 13.47 15.23
CA GLN A 130 -18.25 14.18 15.69
C GLN A 130 -18.55 15.43 14.87
N TRP A 131 -17.72 15.79 13.88
CA TRP A 131 -18.02 16.90 12.98
C TRP A 131 -19.27 16.60 12.14
N PRO A 132 -20.05 17.63 11.73
CA PRO A 132 -21.22 17.42 10.88
C PRO A 132 -20.87 16.75 9.56
N VAL A 133 -21.68 15.78 9.14
CA VAL A 133 -21.60 15.20 7.80
C VAL A 133 -22.04 16.24 6.78
N THR A 134 -21.15 16.54 5.84
CA THR A 134 -21.40 17.49 4.76
C THR A 134 -21.66 16.81 3.41
N SER A 135 -21.28 15.55 3.27
CA SER A 135 -21.57 14.75 2.08
C SER A 135 -21.51 13.26 2.38
N THR A 136 -22.46 12.52 1.83
CA THR A 136 -22.49 11.05 1.80
C THR A 136 -22.56 10.59 0.35
N ARG A 137 -21.76 9.59 -0.01
CA ARG A 137 -21.78 8.96 -1.35
C ARG A 137 -21.61 7.45 -1.23
N TYR A 138 -22.25 6.71 -2.12
CA TYR A 138 -21.96 5.31 -2.36
C TYR A 138 -21.10 5.21 -3.63
N LEU A 139 -20.00 4.46 -3.54
CA LEU A 139 -19.12 4.16 -4.67
C LEU A 139 -19.30 2.69 -5.02
N GLU A 140 -19.88 2.43 -6.18
CA GLU A 140 -20.00 1.06 -6.69
C GLU A 140 -18.63 0.51 -7.08
N TYR A 141 -18.38 -0.76 -6.79
CA TYR A 141 -17.16 -1.39 -7.28
C TYR A 141 -17.19 -1.52 -8.81
N PRO A 142 -16.03 -1.41 -9.50
CA PRO A 142 -15.96 -1.65 -10.93
C PRO A 142 -16.49 -3.03 -11.29
N ALA A 143 -17.32 -3.15 -12.34
CA ALA A 143 -17.89 -4.43 -12.77
C ALA A 143 -16.81 -5.48 -13.14
N THR A 144 -15.62 -5.01 -13.49
CA THR A 144 -14.42 -5.77 -13.88
C THR A 144 -13.54 -6.20 -12.69
N ILE A 145 -13.99 -5.97 -11.45
CA ILE A 145 -13.23 -6.31 -10.24
C ILE A 145 -13.02 -7.83 -10.07
N GLY A 146 -13.98 -8.66 -10.49
CA GLY A 146 -13.92 -10.10 -10.31
C GLY A 146 -13.63 -10.51 -8.86
N LYS A 147 -12.54 -11.22 -8.63
CA LYS A 147 -12.06 -11.63 -7.29
C LYS A 147 -10.90 -10.77 -6.77
N THR A 148 -10.54 -9.70 -7.48
CA THR A 148 -9.40 -8.86 -7.15
C THR A 148 -9.69 -8.07 -5.87
N VAL A 149 -8.70 -8.06 -4.97
CA VAL A 149 -8.80 -7.36 -3.68
C VAL A 149 -8.85 -5.85 -3.90
N VAL A 150 -9.77 -5.18 -3.18
CA VAL A 150 -9.77 -3.71 -3.07
C VAL A 150 -8.93 -3.28 -1.88
N THR A 151 -7.97 -2.39 -2.13
CA THR A 151 -7.08 -1.83 -1.13
C THR A 151 -6.97 -0.31 -1.25
N SER A 152 -6.01 0.29 -0.55
CA SER A 152 -5.75 1.74 -0.57
C SER A 152 -4.30 2.05 -0.96
N PRO A 153 -3.97 3.28 -1.39
CA PRO A 153 -2.63 3.59 -1.88
C PRO A 153 -1.52 3.35 -0.83
N TYR A 154 -1.76 3.68 0.44
CA TYR A 154 -0.79 3.45 1.52
C TYR A 154 -0.55 1.98 1.83
N MET A 155 -1.54 1.10 1.56
CA MET A 155 -1.39 -0.35 1.71
C MET A 155 -0.40 -0.94 0.70
N LEU A 156 -0.13 -0.24 -0.42
CA LEU A 156 0.84 -0.70 -1.41
C LEU A 156 2.25 -0.84 -0.84
N VAL A 157 2.61 -0.07 0.19
CA VAL A 157 3.91 -0.23 0.88
C VAL A 157 4.03 -1.61 1.53
N LEU A 158 2.95 -2.09 2.16
CA LEU A 158 2.91 -3.40 2.81
C LEU A 158 2.81 -4.55 1.81
N LEU A 159 1.98 -4.38 0.78
CA LEU A 159 1.84 -5.38 -0.28
C LEU A 159 3.15 -5.52 -1.08
N ALA A 160 3.82 -4.41 -1.37
CA ALA A 160 5.15 -4.42 -1.98
C ALA A 160 6.19 -5.12 -1.09
N ALA A 161 6.19 -4.89 0.22
CA ALA A 161 7.09 -5.59 1.15
C ALA A 161 6.87 -7.12 1.12
N ARG A 162 5.61 -7.57 1.09
CA ARG A 162 5.27 -9.00 0.97
C ARG A 162 5.69 -9.57 -0.38
N LEU A 163 5.52 -8.82 -1.46
CA LEU A 163 5.95 -9.25 -2.79
C LEU A 163 7.48 -9.34 -2.87
N ALA A 164 8.20 -8.37 -2.31
CA ALA A 164 9.66 -8.38 -2.25
C ALA A 164 10.21 -9.58 -1.47
N ALA A 165 9.56 -9.95 -0.37
CA ALA A 165 9.93 -11.13 0.43
C ALA A 165 9.81 -12.47 -0.33
N GLN A 166 9.04 -12.51 -1.43
CA GLN A 166 8.92 -13.69 -2.29
C GLN A 166 10.05 -13.80 -3.34
N GLY A 167 10.98 -12.83 -3.35
CA GLY A 167 12.09 -12.74 -4.30
C GLY A 167 11.77 -11.93 -5.56
N PRO A 168 12.72 -11.87 -6.51
CA PRO A 168 12.55 -11.18 -7.79
C PRO A 168 11.56 -11.91 -8.72
N ASP A 169 11.12 -11.22 -9.77
CA ASP A 169 10.26 -11.73 -10.84
C ASP A 169 8.88 -12.23 -10.35
N ARG A 170 8.41 -11.66 -9.24
CA ARG A 170 7.06 -11.86 -8.74
C ARG A 170 6.18 -10.69 -9.16
N SER A 171 4.89 -10.96 -9.32
CA SER A 171 3.92 -9.91 -9.54
C SER A 171 2.62 -10.19 -8.82
N MET A 172 1.91 -9.12 -8.49
CA MET A 172 0.54 -9.19 -8.00
C MET A 172 -0.27 -8.02 -8.56
N GLU A 173 -1.58 -8.20 -8.60
CA GLU A 173 -2.51 -7.19 -9.06
C GLU A 173 -3.59 -6.95 -8.01
N VAL A 174 -3.92 -5.69 -7.78
CA VAL A 174 -4.95 -5.25 -6.83
C VAL A 174 -5.77 -4.11 -7.44
N ILE A 175 -6.97 -3.89 -6.92
CA ILE A 175 -7.73 -2.66 -7.17
C ILE A 175 -7.43 -1.69 -6.03
N VAL A 176 -7.05 -0.46 -6.34
CA VAL A 176 -6.82 0.60 -5.37
C VAL A 176 -7.94 1.61 -5.46
N ASN A 177 -8.62 1.85 -4.34
CA ASN A 177 -9.57 2.96 -4.23
C ASN A 177 -8.88 4.19 -3.63
N THR A 178 -8.97 5.32 -4.34
CA THR A 178 -8.51 6.65 -3.89
C THR A 178 -9.70 7.42 -3.28
N ASP A 179 -9.98 8.67 -3.65
CA ASP A 179 -11.15 9.39 -3.12
C ASP A 179 -12.45 8.92 -3.78
N LEU A 180 -12.55 9.10 -5.09
CA LEU A 180 -13.72 8.73 -5.90
C LEU A 180 -13.38 7.76 -7.03
N ASN A 181 -12.08 7.53 -7.28
CA ASN A 181 -11.59 6.74 -8.39
C ASN A 181 -11.14 5.35 -7.94
N PHE A 182 -11.06 4.45 -8.91
CA PHE A 182 -10.47 3.13 -8.78
C PHE A 182 -9.35 2.98 -9.80
N TYR A 183 -8.29 2.29 -9.41
CA TYR A 183 -7.14 1.99 -10.26
C TYR A 183 -6.83 0.51 -10.19
N ARG A 184 -6.56 -0.10 -11.33
CA ARG A 184 -5.90 -1.40 -11.38
C ARG A 184 -4.41 -1.17 -11.22
N VAL A 185 -3.84 -1.79 -10.20
CA VAL A 185 -2.45 -1.60 -9.83
C VAL A 185 -1.72 -2.92 -9.91
N LYS A 186 -0.69 -2.95 -10.74
CA LYS A 186 0.24 -4.07 -10.86
C LYS A 186 1.52 -3.74 -10.10
N LEU A 187 1.89 -4.64 -9.19
CA LEU A 187 3.18 -4.61 -8.50
C LEU A 187 4.08 -5.67 -9.12
N THR A 188 5.33 -5.34 -9.41
CA THR A 188 6.31 -6.29 -9.95
C THR A 188 7.63 -6.18 -9.19
N SER A 189 8.13 -7.29 -8.64
CA SER A 189 9.43 -7.33 -7.96
C SER A 189 10.57 -7.62 -8.92
N GLY A 190 11.74 -7.08 -8.63
CA GLY A 190 12.96 -7.29 -9.40
C GLY A 190 14.20 -6.82 -8.62
N SER A 191 15.35 -6.83 -9.28
CA SER A 191 16.59 -6.30 -8.69
C SER A 191 16.54 -4.76 -8.62
N GLY A 192 16.79 -4.18 -7.44
CA GLY A 192 16.76 -2.74 -7.22
C GLY A 192 18.11 -2.04 -7.24
N GLY A 193 19.21 -2.82 -7.26
CA GLY A 193 20.57 -2.31 -7.17
C GLY A 193 20.89 -1.72 -5.79
N ALA A 194 22.06 -1.06 -5.70
CA ALA A 194 22.53 -0.47 -4.45
C ALA A 194 21.84 0.88 -4.13
N VAL A 195 21.29 0.99 -2.91
CA VAL A 195 20.83 2.27 -2.34
C VAL A 195 21.69 2.66 -1.14
N LYS A 196 21.83 3.97 -0.88
CA LYS A 196 22.50 4.47 0.33
C LYS A 196 21.51 4.45 1.49
N ALA A 197 21.68 3.50 2.41
CA ALA A 197 20.98 3.47 3.68
C ALA A 197 21.60 4.46 4.66
N ASP A 198 20.76 5.21 5.37
CA ASP A 198 21.14 6.16 6.41
C ASP A 198 19.93 6.43 7.33
N TYR A 199 19.75 5.54 8.32
CA TYR A 199 18.59 5.57 9.21
C TYR A 199 18.93 5.16 10.64
N LYS A 200 18.12 5.63 11.59
CA LYS A 200 18.23 5.27 13.01
C LYS A 200 17.35 4.07 13.34
N VAL A 201 17.82 3.21 14.23
CA VAL A 201 17.00 2.14 14.81
C VAL A 201 16.70 2.49 16.27
N THR A 202 15.44 2.50 16.67
CA THR A 202 15.07 2.83 18.06
C THR A 202 15.74 1.88 19.05
N GLY A 203 16.55 2.43 19.97
CA GLY A 203 17.25 1.65 20.99
C GLY A 203 18.49 0.89 20.50
N GLN A 204 18.95 1.14 19.27
CA GLN A 204 20.14 0.51 18.69
C GLN A 204 21.01 1.55 17.96
N GLU A 205 22.16 1.13 17.47
CA GLU A 205 23.03 1.98 16.65
C GLU A 205 22.38 2.32 15.30
N ALA A 206 22.76 3.48 14.75
CA ALA A 206 22.30 3.88 13.43
C ALA A 206 22.94 3.02 12.33
N VAL A 207 22.20 2.79 11.25
CA VAL A 207 22.68 2.05 10.08
C VAL A 207 23.07 3.04 8.99
N SER A 208 24.29 2.91 8.47
CA SER A 208 24.78 3.69 7.34
C SER A 208 25.60 2.81 6.39
N GLY A 209 25.38 2.94 5.08
CA GLY A 209 26.14 2.20 4.08
C GLY A 209 25.40 2.04 2.75
N LYS A 210 26.00 1.29 1.82
CA LYS A 210 25.32 0.86 0.60
C LYS A 210 24.69 -0.52 0.85
N VAL A 211 23.42 -0.67 0.46
CA VAL A 211 22.65 -1.90 0.60
C VAL A 211 22.13 -2.30 -0.78
N GLU A 212 22.42 -3.52 -1.22
CA GLU A 212 21.77 -4.10 -2.41
C GLU A 212 20.30 -4.38 -2.10
N THR A 213 19.41 -4.02 -3.01
CA THR A 213 17.97 -4.02 -2.76
C THR A 213 17.18 -4.90 -3.71
N ILE A 214 16.00 -5.31 -3.24
CA ILE A 214 14.90 -5.76 -4.09
C ILE A 214 14.05 -4.53 -4.39
N ALA A 215 13.76 -4.28 -5.66
CA ALA A 215 12.82 -3.24 -6.07
C ALA A 215 11.43 -3.82 -6.32
N VAL A 216 10.41 -3.05 -6.01
CA VAL A 216 9.03 -3.31 -6.44
C VAL A 216 8.52 -2.09 -7.19
N ALA A 217 8.31 -2.25 -8.49
CA ALA A 217 7.67 -1.25 -9.33
C ALA A 217 6.15 -1.32 -9.17
N ILE A 218 5.51 -0.15 -9.06
CA ILE A 218 4.07 0.03 -8.98
C ILE A 218 3.62 0.73 -10.26
N HIS A 219 2.74 0.07 -11.01
CA HIS A 219 2.09 0.65 -12.18
C HIS A 219 0.59 0.71 -11.95
N ALA A 220 0.02 1.91 -12.02
CA ALA A 220 -1.40 2.15 -11.84
C ALA A 220 -2.03 2.59 -13.16
N SER A 221 -3.20 2.04 -13.47
CA SER A 221 -4.04 2.47 -14.59
C SER A 221 -5.47 2.66 -14.08
N PRO A 222 -6.19 3.72 -14.51
CA PRO A 222 -7.60 3.90 -14.17
C PRO A 222 -8.43 2.65 -14.46
N GLU A 223 -9.25 2.25 -13.49
CA GLU A 223 -10.20 1.15 -13.63
C GLU A 223 -11.57 1.73 -14.00
N GLY A 224 -11.75 2.01 -15.30
CA GLY A 224 -12.91 2.70 -15.84
C GLY A 224 -12.69 4.20 -16.02
N ALA A 225 -13.79 4.94 -16.23
CA ALA A 225 -13.74 6.39 -16.34
C ALA A 225 -13.48 7.01 -14.95
N LEU A 226 -12.54 7.95 -14.87
CA LEU A 226 -12.32 8.71 -13.65
C LEU A 226 -13.54 9.60 -13.37
N ALA A 227 -13.96 9.63 -12.11
CA ALA A 227 -15.03 10.49 -11.62
C ALA A 227 -14.56 11.95 -11.43
N ASP A 228 -13.25 12.16 -11.33
CA ASP A 228 -12.56 13.45 -11.16
C ASP A 228 -11.18 13.36 -11.86
N ASP A 229 -10.30 14.32 -11.59
CA ASP A 229 -8.90 14.25 -12.01
C ASP A 229 -8.18 12.99 -11.49
N ASP A 230 -7.06 12.63 -12.13
CA ASP A 230 -6.16 11.58 -11.64
C ASP A 230 -5.65 11.97 -10.25
N ASP A 231 -5.90 11.07 -9.29
CA ASP A 231 -5.63 11.25 -7.87
C ASP A 231 -4.83 10.10 -7.27
N PHE A 232 -4.22 9.24 -8.12
CA PHE A 232 -3.38 8.16 -7.65
C PHE A 232 -2.02 8.69 -7.16
N SER A 233 -1.71 8.44 -5.89
CA SER A 233 -0.38 8.69 -5.34
C SER A 233 -0.06 7.77 -4.17
N VAL A 234 1.21 7.44 -3.99
CA VAL A 234 1.73 6.72 -2.83
C VAL A 234 2.68 7.64 -2.08
N LEU A 235 2.33 8.01 -0.85
CA LEU A 235 3.08 8.96 -0.03
C LEU A 235 3.33 10.31 -0.73
N GLY A 236 2.37 10.74 -1.56
CA GLY A 236 2.45 11.99 -2.33
C GLY A 236 3.30 11.91 -3.60
N LEU A 237 3.75 10.72 -3.99
CA LEU A 237 4.41 10.45 -5.27
C LEU A 237 3.44 9.86 -6.28
N ASP A 238 3.53 10.28 -7.52
CA ASP A 238 2.79 9.77 -8.68
C ASP A 238 3.76 9.24 -9.76
N GLY A 239 3.23 8.91 -10.94
CA GLY A 239 4.01 8.43 -12.08
C GLY A 239 4.56 7.02 -11.88
N GLU A 240 5.81 6.80 -12.30
CA GLU A 240 6.51 5.54 -12.10
C GLU A 240 7.03 5.44 -10.66
N ILE A 241 6.33 4.68 -9.82
CA ILE A 241 6.67 4.54 -8.40
C ILE A 241 7.46 3.25 -8.18
N ILE A 242 8.61 3.35 -7.51
CA ILE A 242 9.48 2.19 -7.19
C ILE A 242 9.84 2.20 -5.71
N LEU A 243 9.56 1.09 -5.01
CA LEU A 243 9.96 0.88 -3.62
C LEU A 243 11.20 -0.01 -3.56
N PHE A 244 12.18 0.35 -2.73
CA PHE A 244 13.43 -0.38 -2.56
C PHE A 244 13.50 -0.98 -1.16
N PHE A 245 13.70 -2.28 -1.09
CA PHE A 245 13.71 -3.06 0.15
C PHE A 245 15.08 -3.63 0.45
N ASP A 246 15.49 -3.57 1.71
CA ASP A 246 16.61 -4.38 2.21
C ASP A 246 16.20 -5.86 2.22
N PRO A 247 16.85 -6.73 1.43
CA PRO A 247 16.51 -8.15 1.36
C PRO A 247 16.72 -8.89 2.68
N LYS A 248 17.56 -8.38 3.60
CA LYS A 248 17.82 -9.03 4.88
C LYS A 248 16.74 -8.74 5.91
N SER A 249 16.38 -7.46 6.07
CA SER A 249 15.43 -7.01 7.09
C SER A 249 13.99 -6.89 6.60
N GLY A 250 13.79 -6.83 5.28
CA GLY A 250 12.51 -6.50 4.65
C GLY A 250 12.13 -5.02 4.77
N LEU A 251 13.06 -4.16 5.20
CA LEU A 251 12.77 -2.73 5.41
C LEU A 251 12.61 -2.00 4.08
N PRO A 252 11.50 -1.26 3.87
CA PRO A 252 11.37 -0.29 2.77
C PRO A 252 12.29 0.91 3.01
N LEU A 253 13.48 0.87 2.42
CA LEU A 253 14.54 1.87 2.61
C LEU A 253 14.26 3.18 1.88
N GLN A 254 13.66 3.09 0.70
CA GLN A 254 13.50 4.22 -0.20
C GLN A 254 12.30 4.03 -1.13
N ILE A 255 11.65 5.13 -1.49
CA ILE A 255 10.57 5.19 -2.47
C ILE A 255 10.93 6.25 -3.49
N ARG A 256 10.91 5.90 -4.77
CA ARG A 256 11.09 6.83 -5.90
C ARG A 256 9.77 7.04 -6.62
N GLY A 257 9.61 8.20 -7.21
CA GLY A 257 8.47 8.59 -8.03
C GLY A 257 8.52 10.09 -8.30
N ASP A 258 7.44 10.63 -8.86
CA ASP A 258 7.36 12.04 -9.17
C ASP A 258 6.54 12.77 -8.09
N ALA A 259 7.10 13.86 -7.54
CA ALA A 259 6.41 14.70 -6.58
C ALA A 259 5.86 15.95 -7.27
N PRO A 260 4.60 16.36 -6.99
CA PRO A 260 4.03 17.57 -7.54
C PRO A 260 4.93 18.79 -7.32
N ARG A 261 5.22 19.52 -8.41
CA ARG A 261 6.07 20.74 -8.45
C ARG A 261 7.56 20.53 -8.16
N ILE A 262 8.00 19.33 -7.80
CA ILE A 262 9.42 19.00 -7.57
C ILE A 262 9.95 18.14 -8.72
N GLY A 263 9.10 17.29 -9.31
CA GLY A 263 9.49 16.29 -10.30
C GLY A 263 10.05 15.04 -9.64
N ASN A 264 10.91 14.32 -10.37
CA ASN A 264 11.46 13.06 -9.92
C ASN A 264 12.24 13.20 -8.61
N THR A 265 11.90 12.37 -7.63
CA THR A 265 12.45 12.48 -6.28
C THR A 265 12.49 11.14 -5.56
N GLU A 266 13.07 11.16 -4.36
CA GLU A 266 13.18 10.02 -3.49
C GLU A 266 12.80 10.38 -2.05
N ILE A 267 11.95 9.55 -1.45
CA ILE A 267 11.61 9.58 -0.03
C ILE A 267 12.43 8.49 0.65
N LYS A 268 13.19 8.85 1.69
CA LYS A 268 14.11 7.91 2.37
C LYS A 268 13.68 7.61 3.78
N LEU A 269 13.89 6.37 4.20
CA LEU A 269 13.75 5.95 5.59
C LEU A 269 14.73 6.75 6.46
N LYS A 270 14.24 7.27 7.59
CA LYS A 270 15.01 8.05 8.56
C LYS A 270 15.09 7.38 9.92
N SER A 271 14.00 6.77 10.35
CA SER A 271 14.00 5.94 11.55
C SER A 271 13.07 4.75 11.40
N VAL A 272 13.41 3.70 12.15
CA VAL A 272 12.59 2.50 12.29
C VAL A 272 12.51 2.10 13.75
N THR A 273 11.33 1.67 14.18
CA THR A 273 11.14 0.89 15.40
C THR A 273 10.89 -0.55 15.01
N MET A 274 11.83 -1.44 15.36
CA MET A 274 11.68 -2.88 15.15
C MET A 274 10.67 -3.45 16.14
N ARG A 275 9.95 -4.51 15.76
CA ARG A 275 9.21 -5.31 16.74
C ARG A 275 10.18 -6.10 17.59
N ALA A 276 9.80 -6.34 18.85
CA ALA A 276 10.46 -7.36 19.64
C ALA A 276 10.37 -8.70 18.90
N ALA A 277 11.46 -9.48 18.91
CA ALA A 277 11.39 -10.85 18.45
C ALA A 277 10.32 -11.59 19.26
N PRO A 278 9.49 -12.44 18.61
CA PRO A 278 8.50 -13.25 19.31
C PRO A 278 9.15 -14.19 20.34
#